data_AF-A0A1E1W5D4-F1
#
_entry.id   AF-A0A1E1W5D4-F1
#
_cell.length_a   1.000
_cell.length_b   1.000
_cell.length_c   1.000
_cell.angle_alpha   90.00
_cell.angle_beta   90.00
_cell.angle_gamma   90.00
#
_symmetry.space_group_name_H-M   'P 1'
#
loop_
_entity.id
_entity.type
_entity.pdbx_description
1 polymer ?
#
loop_
_entity_poly.entity_id
_entity_poly.type
_entity_poly.pdbx_seq_one_letter_code
_entity_poly.pdbx_strand_id
1 'polypeptide(L)'
;LITIVFSTGAIAYLTIKPETLDVTQILFDRYCVGKLSSQAVTGVVLCKSHLLFAHADRSATLVSFGKTVNTQPCRISDRDPHLQILELGGGGRRAERRVSWRENAAGARVLLWAG
;
A
#
# COMPACT_ATOMS: atom_id res chain seq x y z
N LEU A 1 -3.42 -9.38 12.25
CA LEU A 1 -3.59 -7.98 11.81
C LEU A 1 -4.22 -7.99 10.43
N ILE A 2 -5.38 -7.34 10.26
CA ILE A 2 -5.97 -7.12 8.94
C ILE A 2 -5.66 -5.68 8.53
N THR A 3 -5.27 -5.48 7.27
CA THR A 3 -5.03 -4.14 6.71
C THR A 3 -6.02 -3.89 5.57
N ILE A 4 -6.77 -2.80 5.67
CA ILE A 4 -7.73 -2.37 4.67
C ILE A 4 -7.22 -1.04 4.10
N VAL A 5 -7.10 -0.97 2.78
CA VAL A 5 -6.68 0.26 2.07
C VAL A 5 -7.86 0.79 1.29
N PHE A 6 -8.21 2.04 1.54
CA PHE A 6 -9.28 2.73 0.85
C PHE A 6 -8.73 3.46 -0.38
N SER A 7 -9.57 3.62 -1.41
CA SER A 7 -9.20 4.37 -2.63
C SER A 7 -8.78 5.81 -2.36
N THR A 8 -9.21 6.39 -1.23
CA THR A 8 -8.79 7.72 -0.76
C THR A 8 -7.35 7.80 -0.26
N GLY A 9 -6.66 6.66 -0.15
CA GLY A 9 -5.34 6.54 0.49
C GLY A 9 -5.40 6.42 2.01
N ALA A 10 -6.59 6.40 2.63
CA ALA A 10 -6.71 6.04 4.03
C ALA A 10 -6.42 4.54 4.21
N ILE A 11 -5.83 4.17 5.34
CA ILE A 11 -5.55 2.78 5.71
C ILE A 11 -6.14 2.53 7.10
N ALA A 12 -6.87 1.42 7.25
CA ALA A 12 -7.31 0.91 8.53
C ALA A 12 -6.54 -0.35 8.89
N TYR A 13 -5.92 -0.34 10.07
CA TYR A 13 -5.30 -1.50 10.67
C TYR A 13 -6.22 -2.05 11.76
N LEU A 14 -6.65 -3.29 11.61
CA LEU A 14 -7.53 -3.98 12.55
C LEU A 14 -6.75 -5.07 13.27
N THR A 15 -6.61 -4.92 14.58
CA THR A 15 -6.05 -5.96 15.45
C THR A 15 -7.20 -6.85 15.91
N ILE A 16 -7.08 -8.15 15.63
CA ILE A 16 -8.11 -9.15 15.90
C ILE A 16 -7.50 -10.25 16.74
N LYS A 17 -8.20 -10.69 17.80
CA LYS A 17 -7.84 -11.88 18.57
C LYS A 17 -8.12 -13.13 17.72
N PRO A 18 -7.13 -14.00 17.43
CA PRO A 18 -7.37 -15.18 16.59
C PRO A 18 -8.40 -16.14 17.18
N GLU A 19 -8.43 -16.29 18.51
CA GLU A 19 -9.28 -17.27 19.20
C GLU A 19 -10.75 -16.87 19.26
N THR A 20 -11.03 -15.57 19.44
CA THR A 20 -12.41 -15.07 19.64
C THR A 20 -12.94 -14.28 18.45
N LEU A 21 -12.07 -13.90 17.52
CA LEU A 21 -12.33 -12.99 16.40
C LEU A 21 -12.75 -11.58 16.83
N ASP A 22 -12.59 -11.23 18.11
CA ASP A 22 -12.87 -9.88 18.59
C ASP A 22 -11.87 -8.88 18.02
N VAL A 23 -12.39 -7.76 17.53
CA VAL A 23 -11.58 -6.59 17.18
C VAL A 23 -11.16 -5.88 18.48
N THR A 24 -9.87 -5.89 18.79
CA THR A 24 -9.34 -5.24 20.00
C THR A 24 -8.90 -3.81 19.77
N GLN A 25 -8.52 -3.48 18.53
CA GLN A 25 -8.02 -2.17 18.18
C GLN A 25 -8.28 -1.89 16.71
N ILE A 26 -8.65 -0.64 16.42
CA ILE A 26 -8.71 -0.08 15.07
C ILE A 26 -7.82 1.16 15.03
N LEU A 27 -6.84 1.18 14.14
CA LEU A 27 -5.99 2.35 13.88
C LEU A 27 -6.23 2.84 12.46
N PHE A 28 -6.66 4.10 12.33
CA PHE A 28 -6.74 4.78 11.04
C PHE A 28 -5.47 5.58 10.79
N ASP A 29 -4.91 5.39 9.59
CA ASP A 29 -3.81 6.16 9.06
C ASP A 29 -4.27 6.92 7.80
N ARG A 30 -3.95 8.21 7.77
CA ARG A 30 -4.32 9.12 6.67
C ARG A 30 -3.09 9.68 5.95
N TYR A 31 -1.91 9.11 6.17
CA TYR A 31 -0.66 9.62 5.62
C TYR A 31 -0.69 9.80 4.09
N CYS A 32 -1.29 8.86 3.35
CA CYS A 32 -1.38 8.90 1.89
C CYS A 32 -2.55 9.74 1.36
N VAL A 33 -3.48 10.18 2.22
CA VAL A 33 -4.62 10.99 1.80
C VAL A 33 -4.11 12.32 1.25
N GLY A 34 -4.49 12.64 0.01
CA GLY A 34 -4.05 13.85 -0.68
C GLY A 34 -2.61 13.81 -1.21
N LYS A 35 -1.86 12.72 -0.99
CA LYS A 35 -0.48 12.55 -1.50
C LYS A 35 -0.38 11.62 -2.72
N LEU A 36 -1.45 10.89 -3.03
CA LEU A 36 -1.51 10.04 -4.21
C LEU A 36 -1.72 10.89 -5.46
N SER A 37 -0.98 10.58 -6.52
CA SER A 37 -1.03 11.33 -7.80
C SER A 37 -2.37 11.19 -8.53
N SER A 38 -3.12 10.13 -8.25
CA SER A 38 -4.36 9.77 -8.92
C SER A 38 -5.47 9.47 -7.92
N GLN A 39 -6.71 9.82 -8.28
CA GLN A 39 -7.90 9.51 -7.49
C GLN A 39 -8.34 8.04 -7.61
N ALA A 40 -7.78 7.29 -8.58
CA ALA A 40 -8.21 5.94 -8.92
C ALA A 40 -7.09 4.93 -8.66
N VAL A 41 -6.90 4.55 -7.39
CA VAL A 41 -6.09 3.39 -7.00
C VAL A 41 -6.81 2.13 -7.44
N THR A 42 -6.17 1.32 -8.29
CA THR A 42 -6.73 0.04 -8.77
C THR A 42 -6.11 -1.17 -8.09
N GLY A 43 -4.97 -0.98 -7.44
CA GLY A 43 -4.29 -2.05 -6.72
C GLY A 43 -3.32 -1.52 -5.68
N VAL A 44 -3.11 -2.32 -4.64
CA VAL A 44 -2.17 -1.98 -3.57
C VAL A 44 -1.31 -3.20 -3.23
N VAL A 45 -0.04 -2.94 -2.96
CA VAL A 45 0.89 -3.92 -2.41
C VAL A 45 1.46 -3.36 -1.12
N LEU A 46 1.28 -4.07 -0.01
CA LEU A 46 1.89 -3.73 1.27
C LEU A 46 2.88 -4.83 1.66
N CYS A 47 4.13 -4.43 1.81
CA CYS A 47 5.25 -5.25 2.28
C CYS A 47 5.83 -4.64 3.56
N LYS A 48 6.77 -5.34 4.20
CA LYS A 48 7.43 -4.79 5.40
C LYS A 48 8.15 -3.49 5.08
N SER A 49 8.84 -3.37 3.95
CA SER A 49 9.67 -2.19 3.62
C SER A 49 9.04 -1.20 2.65
N HIS A 50 7.98 -1.60 1.94
CA HIS A 50 7.38 -0.80 0.87
C HIS A 50 5.86 -0.89 0.87
N LEU A 51 5.23 0.18 0.39
CA LEU A 51 3.82 0.25 0.04
C LEU A 51 3.71 0.82 -1.36
N LEU A 52 3.05 0.10 -2.27
CA LEU A 52 2.88 0.50 -3.66
C LEU A 52 1.40 0.67 -3.97
N PHE A 53 1.03 1.81 -4.53
CA PHE A 53 -0.29 2.08 -5.09
C PHE A 53 -0.18 2.06 -6.61
N ALA A 54 -0.89 1.15 -7.25
CA ALA A 54 -1.08 1.16 -8.70
C ALA A 54 -2.29 2.04 -9.03
N HIS A 55 -2.11 2.96 -9.98
CA HIS A 55 -3.17 3.85 -10.43
C HIS A 55 -3.74 3.36 -11.77
N ALA A 56 -4.97 3.77 -12.08
CA ALA A 56 -5.63 3.47 -13.36
C ALA A 56 -4.93 4.14 -14.56
N ASP A 57 -4.12 5.16 -14.31
CA ASP A 57 -3.27 5.80 -15.30
C ASP A 57 -1.93 5.05 -15.47
N ARG A 58 -0.96 5.68 -16.12
CA ARG A 58 0.37 5.12 -16.34
C ARG A 58 1.32 5.46 -15.19
N SER A 59 0.81 5.57 -13.97
CA SER A 59 1.64 5.84 -12.81
C SER A 59 1.41 4.84 -11.68
N ALA A 60 2.40 4.73 -10.81
CA ALA A 60 2.27 4.12 -9.49
C ALA A 60 2.90 5.06 -8.46
N THR A 61 2.41 5.01 -7.23
CA THR A 61 3.05 5.68 -6.09
C THR A 61 3.73 4.64 -5.22
N LEU A 62 5.05 4.71 -5.12
CA LEU A 62 5.86 3.91 -4.21
C LEU A 62 6.12 4.70 -2.92
N VAL A 63 5.88 4.07 -1.79
CA VAL A 63 6.27 4.54 -0.46
C VAL A 63 7.29 3.57 0.09
N SER A 64 8.51 4.04 0.32
CA SER A 64 9.61 3.27 0.93
C SER A 64 9.76 3.67 2.39
N PHE A 65 9.88 2.70 3.29
CA PHE A 65 10.03 2.95 4.72
C PHE A 65 11.50 2.97 5.11
N GLY A 66 12.00 4.13 5.55
CA GLY A 66 13.38 4.29 6.04
C GLY A 66 13.63 3.63 7.40
N LYS A 67 12.58 3.34 8.16
CA LYS A 67 12.66 2.66 9.47
C LYS A 67 11.79 1.40 9.52
N THR A 68 12.39 0.36 10.10
CA THR A 68 11.65 -0.84 10.52
C THR A 68 11.05 -0.57 11.89
N VAL A 69 9.74 -0.78 12.02
CA VAL A 69 9.03 -0.65 13.30
C VAL A 69 8.58 -2.04 13.72
N ASN A 70 9.02 -2.46 14.91
CA ASN A 70 8.74 -3.79 15.45
C ASN A 70 7.37 -3.88 16.15
N THR A 71 6.72 -2.74 16.38
CA THR A 71 5.37 -2.66 16.95
C THR A 71 4.33 -2.55 15.83
N GLN A 72 3.34 -3.42 15.87
CA GLN A 72 2.19 -3.38 14.96
C GLN A 72 0.89 -3.34 15.78
N PRO A 73 -0.12 -2.57 15.35
CA PRO A 73 -0.09 -1.66 14.19
C PRO A 73 0.71 -0.38 14.47
N CYS A 74 1.34 0.20 13.45
CA CYS A 74 2.04 1.49 13.52
C CYS A 74 1.61 2.39 12.35
N ARG A 75 1.76 3.71 12.50
CA ARG A 75 1.46 4.64 11.42
C ARG A 75 2.62 4.68 10.44
N ILE A 76 2.32 4.92 9.17
CA ILE A 76 3.27 5.16 8.09
C ILE A 76 4.23 6.29 8.44
N SER A 77 3.74 7.37 9.07
CA SER A 77 4.58 8.50 9.52
C SER A 77 5.72 8.07 10.44
N ASP A 78 5.53 7.01 11.23
CA ASP A 78 6.49 6.55 12.23
C ASP A 78 7.65 5.77 11.57
N ARG A 79 7.49 5.44 10.29
CA ARG A 79 8.38 4.57 9.51
C ARG A 79 9.36 5.32 8.62
N ASP A 80 9.45 6.65 8.78
CA ASP A 80 10.24 7.54 7.93
C ASP A 80 9.96 7.34 6.43
N PRO A 81 8.71 7.64 5.99
CA PRO A 81 8.23 7.28 4.66
C PRO A 81 8.77 8.21 3.57
N HIS A 82 9.39 7.64 2.54
CA HIS A 82 9.82 8.34 1.34
C HIS A 82 8.88 8.01 0.17
N LEU A 83 8.44 9.03 -0.58
CA LEU A 83 7.38 8.90 -1.58
C LEU A 83 7.94 9.18 -2.97
N GLN A 84 7.72 8.26 -3.89
CA GLN A 84 8.19 8.34 -5.28
C GLN A 84 7.05 8.01 -6.24
N ILE A 85 6.92 8.80 -7.30
CA ILE A 85 6.02 8.48 -8.42
C ILE A 85 6.82 7.68 -9.45
N LEU A 86 6.28 6.56 -9.89
CA LEU A 86 6.84 5.69 -10.92
C LEU A 86 5.98 5.81 -12.18
N GLU A 87 6.62 6.07 -13.32
CA GLU A 87 5.98 5.97 -14.63
C GLU A 87 5.93 4.49 -15.05
N LEU A 88 4.73 4.01 -15.38
CA LEU A 88 4.47 2.65 -15.84
C LEU A 88 4.34 2.61 -17.37
N GLY A 89 4.92 1.59 -17.99
CA GLY A 89 4.73 1.31 -19.41
C GLY A 89 3.29 0.88 -19.76
N GLY A 90 2.99 0.88 -21.05
CA GLY A 90 1.72 0.40 -21.62
C GLY A 90 1.05 1.38 -22.58
N GLY A 91 -0.03 0.92 -23.21
CA GLY A 91 -0.83 1.70 -24.15
C GLY A 91 -1.48 2.94 -23.51
N GLY A 92 -1.87 3.92 -24.33
CA GLY A 92 -2.35 5.22 -23.87
C GLY A 92 -3.75 5.24 -23.20
N ARG A 93 -4.42 4.10 -23.05
CA ARG A 93 -5.75 4.01 -22.43
C ARG A 93 -5.63 3.72 -20.94
N ARG A 94 -6.50 4.33 -20.14
CA ARG A 94 -6.68 3.96 -18.73
C ARG A 94 -7.18 2.52 -18.68
N ALA A 95 -6.61 1.72 -17.79
CA ALA A 95 -6.97 0.32 -17.63
C ALA A 95 -6.87 -0.07 -16.15
N GLU A 96 -7.70 -1.03 -15.75
CA GLU A 96 -7.59 -1.63 -14.43
C GLU A 96 -6.24 -2.34 -14.31
N ARG A 97 -5.39 -1.87 -13.40
CA ARG A 97 -4.11 -2.52 -13.13
C ARG A 97 -4.30 -3.59 -12.08
N ARG A 98 -3.93 -4.81 -12.43
CA ARG A 98 -3.85 -5.95 -11.51
C ARG A 98 -2.45 -6.04 -10.94
N VAL A 99 -2.38 -6.53 -9.71
CA VAL A 99 -1.13 -6.62 -8.96
C VAL A 99 -0.98 -8.02 -8.38
N SER A 100 0.23 -8.56 -8.45
CA SER A 100 0.63 -9.72 -7.67
C SER A 100 2.00 -9.44 -7.09
N TRP A 101 2.25 -9.94 -5.88
CA TRP A 101 3.50 -9.66 -5.21
C TRP A 101 3.95 -10.83 -4.36
N ARG A 102 5.25 -10.88 -4.12
CA ARG A 102 5.87 -11.81 -3.19
C ARG A 102 7.00 -11.09 -2.46
N GLU A 103 7.03 -11.27 -1.15
CA GLU A 103 8.10 -10.78 -0.29
C GLU A 103 8.94 -11.97 0.21
N ASN A 104 10.25 -11.82 0.20
CA ASN A 104 11.20 -12.76 0.80
C ASN A 104 12.35 -11.98 1.48
N ALA A 105 13.33 -12.71 2.04
CA ALA A 105 14.48 -12.10 2.71
C ALA A 105 15.33 -11.18 1.80
N ALA A 106 15.30 -11.39 0.48
CA ALA A 106 16.02 -10.57 -0.49
C ALA A 106 15.23 -9.32 -0.95
N GLY A 107 13.95 -9.20 -0.58
CA GLY A 107 13.11 -8.05 -0.89
C GLY A 107 11.72 -8.43 -1.40
N ALA A 108 11.02 -7.43 -1.95
CA ALA A 108 9.71 -7.59 -2.56
C ALA A 108 9.81 -7.60 -4.08
N ARG A 109 9.12 -8.55 -4.72
CA ARG A 109 8.91 -8.57 -6.17
C ARG A 109 7.44 -8.30 -6.44
N VAL A 110 7.18 -7.35 -7.34
CA VAL A 110 5.82 -6.94 -7.71
C VAL A 110 5.66 -7.07 -9.22
N LEU A 111 4.59 -7.73 -9.64
CA LEU A 111 4.14 -7.79 -11.02
C LEU A 111 2.90 -6.91 -11.16
N LEU A 112 2.98 -5.93 -12.06
CA LEU A 112 1.89 -5.06 -12.44
C LEU A 112 1.55 -5.29 -13.91
N TRP A 113 0.26 -5.45 -14.22
CA TRP A 113 -0.19 -5.57 -15.61
C TRP A 113 -1.57 -4.94 -15.78
N ALA A 114 -1.90 -4.62 -17.03
CA ALA A 114 -3.23 -4.16 -17.45
C ALA A 114 -3.90 -5.27 -18.26
N GLY A 115 -5.23 -5.39 -18.12
CA GLY A 115 -6.07 -6.17 -19.02
C GLY A 115 -6.48 -5.40 -20.26
#